data_AF-A0A1P8F999-F1
#
_entry.id   AF-A0A1P8F999-F1
#
_cell.length_a   1.000
_cell.length_b   1.000
_cell.length_c   1.000
_cell.angle_alpha   90.00
_cell.angle_beta   90.00
_cell.angle_gamma   90.00
#
_symmetry.space_group_name_H-M   'P 1'
#
loop_
_entity.id
_entity.type
_entity.pdbx_description
1 polymer ?
#
loop_
_entity_poly.entity_id
_entity_poly.type
_entity_poly.pdbx_seq_one_letter_code
_entity_poly.pdbx_strand_id
1 'polypeptide(L)' 'MAGAIDYQKQMSEIVYINLPGPAEPEAGMSGGELLHGFLAGLHDAPDQKVRDFVNYLSLRWNVVYRFKGADASRRMPIG' A
#
# COMPACT_ATOMS: atom_id res chain seq x y z
N MET A 1 -22.92 -24.45 19.59
CA MET A 1 -23.72 -23.52 18.76
C MET A 1 -22.74 -22.74 17.89
N ALA A 2 -22.35 -23.29 16.74
CA ALA A 2 -21.61 -22.52 15.74
C ALA A 2 -22.61 -21.64 14.99
N GLY A 3 -22.27 -20.39 14.70
CA GLY A 3 -23.13 -19.49 13.93
C GLY A 3 -23.44 -20.07 12.55
N ALA A 4 -24.56 -19.69 11.94
CA ALA A 4 -25.03 -20.23 10.66
C ALA A 4 -24.06 -20.01 9.48
N ILE A 5 -23.01 -19.20 9.66
CA ILE A 5 -21.97 -18.91 8.67
C ILE A 5 -20.65 -18.73 9.41
N ASP A 6 -19.67 -19.60 9.13
CA ASP A 6 -18.26 -19.38 9.44
C ASP A 6 -17.52 -19.11 8.13
N TYR A 7 -17.00 -17.89 7.97
CA TYR A 7 -16.19 -17.48 6.82
C TYR A 7 -14.76 -17.25 7.29
N GLN A 8 -13.80 -17.97 6.69
CA GLN A 8 -12.38 -17.78 6.97
C GLN A 8 -11.60 -17.69 5.64
N LYS A 9 -11.40 -16.48 5.14
CA LYS A 9 -10.43 -16.24 4.05
C LYS A 9 -9.04 -16.06 4.66
N GLN A 10 -8.31 -17.16 4.85
CA GLN A 10 -6.88 -17.07 5.17
C GLN A 10 -6.09 -16.74 3.90
N MET A 11 -5.83 -15.45 3.66
CA MET A 11 -4.59 -15.07 2.99
C MET A 11 -3.53 -14.95 4.08
N SER A 12 -2.64 -15.95 4.20
CA SER A 12 -1.60 -15.98 5.24
C SER A 12 -0.52 -14.93 5.04
N GLU A 13 -0.44 -14.34 3.84
CA GLU A 13 0.65 -13.46 3.43
C GLU A 13 0.14 -12.04 3.22
N ILE A 14 0.76 -11.09 3.93
CA ILE A 14 0.55 -9.65 3.75
C ILE A 14 1.75 -9.10 2.98
N VAL A 15 1.49 -8.40 1.88
CA VAL A 15 2.55 -7.72 1.12
C VAL A 15 2.65 -6.28 1.60
N TYR A 16 3.83 -5.88 2.11
CA TYR A 16 4.06 -4.51 2.56
C TYR A 16 4.81 -3.69 1.51
N ILE A 17 4.25 -2.55 1.12
CA ILE A 17 4.94 -1.53 0.33
C ILE A 17 5.35 -0.42 1.29
N ASN A 18 6.66 -0.21 1.44
CA ASN A 18 7.17 0.84 2.32
C ASN A 18 7.05 2.20 1.62
N LEU A 19 6.64 3.24 2.32
CA LEU A 19 6.61 4.60 1.80
C LEU A 19 7.61 5.49 2.58
N PRO A 20 8.20 6.52 1.94
CA PRO A 20 8.08 6.83 0.50
C PRO A 20 8.89 5.84 -0.38
N GLY A 21 8.48 5.73 -1.64
CA GLY A 21 9.30 5.09 -2.68
C GLY A 21 10.15 6.13 -3.45
N PRO A 22 11.01 5.69 -4.37
CA PRO A 22 11.70 6.58 -5.30
C PRO A 22 10.71 7.48 -6.07
N ALA A 23 11.03 8.77 -6.20
CA ALA A 23 10.15 9.74 -6.85
C ALA A 23 10.22 9.67 -8.39
N GLU A 24 11.40 9.38 -8.93
CA GLU A 24 11.68 9.30 -10.37
C GLU A 24 12.60 8.09 -10.66
N PRO A 25 12.53 7.50 -11.86
CA PRO A 25 13.44 6.43 -12.25
C PRO A 25 14.85 6.96 -12.53
N GLU A 26 15.87 6.35 -11.94
CA GLU A 26 17.28 6.73 -12.12
C GLU A 26 18.10 5.61 -12.76
N ALA A 27 19.18 6.00 -13.44
CA ALA A 27 20.12 5.05 -14.03
C ALA A 27 20.77 4.20 -12.94
N GLY A 28 20.75 2.87 -13.13
CA GLY A 28 21.32 1.91 -12.17
C GLY A 28 20.33 1.36 -11.14
N MET A 29 19.07 1.83 -11.11
CA MET A 29 18.03 1.20 -10.31
C MET A 29 17.75 -0.23 -10.77
N SER A 30 17.57 -1.13 -9.81
CA SER A 30 17.04 -2.47 -10.04
C SER A 30 15.57 -2.42 -10.44
N GLY A 31 15.08 -3.49 -11.08
CA GLY A 31 13.66 -3.61 -11.40
C GLY A 31 12.74 -3.52 -10.18
N GLY A 32 13.22 -3.97 -9.01
CA GLY A 32 12.48 -3.85 -7.74
C GLY A 32 12.34 -2.40 -7.27
N GLU A 33 13.39 -1.59 -7.42
CA GLU A 33 13.35 -0.16 -7.08
C GLU A 33 12.43 0.63 -8.02
N LEU A 34 12.46 0.31 -9.32
CA LEU A 34 11.54 0.88 -10.30
C LEU A 34 10.07 0.54 -9.97
N LEU A 35 9.81 -0.73 -9.66
CA LEU A 35 8.47 -1.18 -9.25
C LEU A 35 8.03 -0.51 -7.96
N HIS A 36 8.95 -0.32 -7.00
CA HIS A 36 8.65 0.37 -5.75
C HIS A 36 8.25 1.84 -5.99
N GLY A 37 9.00 2.58 -6.82
CA GLY A 37 8.65 3.95 -7.19
C GLY A 37 7.29 4.03 -7.90
N PHE A 38 7.03 3.12 -8.84
CA PHE A 38 5.74 3.02 -9.53
C PHE A 38 4.57 2.82 -8.55
N LEU A 39 4.69 1.86 -7.62
CA LEU A 39 3.65 1.56 -6.64
C LEU A 39 3.45 2.71 -5.65
N ALA A 40 4.52 3.39 -5.23
CA ALA A 40 4.42 4.59 -4.39
C ALA A 40 3.68 5.72 -5.12
N GLY A 41 3.96 5.92 -6.41
CA GLY A 41 3.25 6.90 -7.25
C GLY A 41 1.75 6.61 -7.40
N LEU A 42 1.35 5.34 -7.48
CA LEU A 42 -0.08 4.97 -7.49
C LEU A 42 -0.78 5.33 -6.17
N HIS A 43 -0.11 5.14 -5.03
CA HIS A 43 -0.64 5.51 -3.73
C HIS A 43 -0.76 7.03 -3.56
N ASP A 44 0.25 7.78 -4.01
CA ASP A 44 0.31 9.24 -3.89
C ASP A 44 -0.35 9.98 -5.08
N ALA A 45 -1.13 9.27 -5.92
CA ALA A 45 -1.84 9.86 -7.04
C ALA A 45 -2.71 11.05 -6.61
N PRO A 46 -2.71 12.18 -7.37
CA PRO A 46 -3.46 13.37 -6.99
C PRO A 46 -4.98 13.18 -7.08
N ASP A 47 -5.44 12.32 -7.99
CA ASP A 47 -6.86 12.00 -8.19
C ASP A 47 -7.36 11.02 -7.13
N GLN A 48 -8.39 11.44 -6.38
CA GLN A 48 -9.03 10.62 -5.36
C GLN A 48 -9.60 9.31 -5.92
N LYS A 49 -10.19 9.31 -7.13
CA LYS A 49 -10.77 8.09 -7.74
C LYS A 49 -9.71 7.03 -8.01
N VAL A 50 -8.52 7.48 -8.41
CA VAL A 50 -7.38 6.58 -8.63
C VAL A 50 -6.96 5.97 -7.29
N ARG A 51 -6.82 6.79 -6.24
CA ARG A 51 -6.48 6.30 -4.90
C ARG A 51 -7.52 5.31 -4.36
N ASP A 52 -8.81 5.58 -4.55
CA ASP A 52 -9.88 4.70 -4.11
C ASP A 52 -9.83 3.35 -4.83
N PHE A 53 -9.59 3.35 -6.14
CA PHE A 53 -9.42 2.14 -6.92
C PHE A 53 -8.18 1.34 -6.51
N VAL A 54 -7.05 2.01 -6.28
CA VAL A 54 -5.82 1.38 -5.78
C VAL A 54 -6.06 0.76 -4.40
N ASN A 55 -6.67 1.49 -3.47
CA ASN A 55 -7.01 1.00 -2.13
C ASN A 55 -7.95 -0.21 -2.19
N TYR A 56 -8.94 -0.19 -3.08
CA TYR A 56 -9.84 -1.31 -3.31
C TYR A 56 -9.08 -2.58 -3.75
N LEU A 57 -8.14 -2.44 -4.69
CA LEU A 57 -7.29 -3.54 -5.11
C LEU A 57 -6.38 -4.01 -3.97
N SER A 58 -5.75 -3.09 -3.24
CA SER A 58 -4.89 -3.41 -2.10
C SER A 58 -5.59 -4.27 -1.05
N LEU A 59 -6.85 -3.95 -0.69
CA LEU A 59 -7.65 -4.75 0.23
C LEU A 59 -7.95 -6.16 -0.33
N ARG A 60 -8.25 -6.26 -1.62
CA ARG A 60 -8.57 -7.53 -2.28
C ARG A 60 -7.37 -8.50 -2.26
N TRP A 61 -6.17 -7.96 -2.44
CA TRP A 61 -4.91 -8.69 -2.59
C TRP A 61 -4.02 -8.69 -1.34
N ASN A 62 -4.51 -8.20 -0.19
CA ASN A 62 -3.78 -8.13 1.07
C ASN A 62 -2.45 -7.35 0.98
N VAL A 63 -2.46 -6.24 0.24
CA VAL A 63 -1.33 -5.31 0.08
C VAL A 63 -1.52 -4.12 1.01
N VAL A 64 -0.50 -3.79 1.81
CA VAL A 64 -0.54 -2.70 2.78
C VAL A 64 0.59 -1.72 2.52
N TYR A 65 0.23 -0.47 2.24
CA TYR A 65 1.19 0.64 2.24
C TYR A 65 1.50 1.05 3.67
N ARG A 66 2.78 1.20 4.03
CA ARG A 66 3.20 1.61 5.37
C ARG A 66 4.29 2.68 5.32
N PHE A 67 4.11 3.72 6.12
CA PHE A 67 5.16 4.71 6.35
C PHE A 67 6.16 4.20 7.38
N LYS A 68 7.44 4.46 7.17
CA LYS A 68 8.46 4.19 8.20
C LYS A 68 8.49 5.35 9.21
N GLY A 69 8.45 5.03 10.51
CA GLY A 69 8.82 5.94 11.60
C GLY A 69 8.21 7.35 11.53
N ALA A 70 9.07 8.37 11.56
CA ALA A 70 8.70 9.79 11.68
C ALA A 70 7.71 10.31 10.62
N ASP A 71 7.60 9.64 9.45
CA ASP A 71 6.62 10.00 8.42
C ASP A 71 5.19 9.58 8.78
N ALA A 72 5.02 8.50 9.57
CA ALA A 72 3.70 8.07 10.05
C ALA A 72 3.07 9.11 11.00
N SER A 73 3.90 9.74 11.82
CA SER A 73 3.49 10.82 12.75
C SER A 73 3.12 12.13 12.06
N ARG A 74 3.47 12.33 10.78
CA ARG A 74 3.18 13.57 10.03
C ARG A 74 1.83 13.54 9.30
N ARG A 75 1.24 12.34 9.11
CA ARG A 75 -0.06 12.14 8.44
C ARG A 75 -1.19 11.67 9.36
N MET A 76 -0.93 11.39 10.65
CA MET A 76 -2.02 11.23 11.62
C MET A 76 -2.59 12.62 11.97
N PRO A 77 -3.89 12.87 11.78
CA PRO A 77 -4.52 14.00 12.44
C PRO A 77 -4.47 13.71 13.94
N ILE A 78 -3.69 14.49 14.68
CA ILE A 78 -3.92 14.68 16.11
C ILE A 78 -5.39 15.09 16.25
N GLY A 79 -6.17 14.25 16.93
CA GLY A 79 -7.59 14.45 17.18
C GLY A 79 -7.88 15.68 18.02
#